data_AF-A0AAX3EFR4-F1
#
_entry.id   AF-A0AAX3EFR4-F1
#
_cell.length_a   1.000
_cell.length_b   1.000
_cell.length_c   1.000
_cell.angle_alpha   90.00
_cell.angle_beta   90.00
_cell.angle_gamma   90.00
#
_symmetry.space_group_name_H-M   'P 1'
#
loop_
_entity.id
_entity.type
_entity.pdbx_description
1 polymer ?
#
loop_
_entity_poly.entity_id
_entity_poly.type
_entity_poly.pdbx_seq_one_letter_code
_entity_poly.pdbx_strand_id
1 'polypeptide(L)'
;MVLSRQLLFRSGIWELARPRHPLTAGHILIRLSDPSTEFNEASAADWLHCHHLARAALQDVLGAGRCAVMFAHRWHPLGSAVGEPVAESSTPTFHLFARWEGETTTPGRQLSLPSHRRVAEPEHALEAVDMELRQSIRFFESGPLSDAHETPGAHPAPRPTGPHSREPGSGVVRDPEEGPRLVSLDAAQPHCVIEPPGSAREIAELQPADMVAIAATLGALPLPGGMSGFSCVAVEAASDDGSLRIHAVGRSGAETESPLPALFTFPEVNLALL
;
A
#
# COMPACT_ATOMS: atom_id res chain seq x y z
N MET A 1 -5.57 5.33 -31.22
CA MET A 1 -6.57 4.76 -30.28
C MET A 1 -6.49 5.56 -29.00
N VAL A 2 -7.61 6.08 -28.53
CA VAL A 2 -7.67 6.91 -27.33
C VAL A 2 -7.49 5.98 -26.14
N LEU A 3 -6.39 6.19 -25.39
CA LEU A 3 -6.09 5.52 -24.12
C LEU A 3 -7.19 5.85 -23.12
N SER A 4 -8.27 5.06 -23.13
CA SER A 4 -9.26 5.08 -22.07
C SER A 4 -8.51 4.78 -20.78
N ARG A 5 -8.43 5.77 -19.88
CA ARG A 5 -7.97 5.57 -18.51
C ARG A 5 -8.59 4.28 -17.97
N GLN A 6 -7.77 3.30 -17.59
CA GLN A 6 -8.24 2.05 -16.98
C GLN A 6 -8.58 2.29 -15.50
N LEU A 7 -9.52 3.21 -15.27
CA LEU A 7 -10.14 3.41 -13.97
C LEU A 7 -10.77 2.08 -13.55
N LEU A 8 -10.46 1.65 -12.33
CA LEU A 8 -11.06 0.47 -11.72
C LEU A 8 -12.19 0.91 -10.78
N PHE A 9 -11.96 1.97 -10.01
CA PHE A 9 -12.92 2.51 -9.06
C PHE A 9 -12.57 3.97 -8.72
N ARG A 10 -13.58 4.77 -8.36
CA ARG A 10 -13.39 6.15 -7.90
C ARG A 10 -14.17 6.36 -6.61
N SER A 11 -13.45 6.69 -5.54
CA SER A 11 -14.04 7.15 -4.29
C SER A 11 -14.20 8.68 -4.29
N GLY A 12 -14.48 9.26 -3.11
CA GLY A 12 -14.63 10.70 -2.94
C GLY A 12 -13.34 11.50 -3.15
N ILE A 13 -12.19 10.97 -2.74
CA ILE A 13 -10.90 11.68 -2.75
C ILE A 13 -9.87 10.93 -3.61
N TRP A 14 -9.77 9.61 -3.45
CA TRP A 14 -8.84 8.73 -4.12
C TRP A 14 -9.53 7.87 -5.18
N GLU A 15 -8.77 7.39 -6.15
CA GLU A 15 -9.24 6.45 -7.17
C GLU A 15 -8.28 5.27 -7.34
N LEU A 16 -8.85 4.12 -7.69
CA LEU A 16 -8.12 2.93 -8.11
C LEU A 16 -8.00 2.91 -9.62
N ALA A 17 -6.80 2.73 -10.14
CA ALA A 17 -6.56 2.66 -11.57
C ALA A 17 -5.45 1.68 -11.93
N ARG A 18 -5.46 1.17 -13.17
CA ARG A 18 -4.28 0.53 -13.73
C ARG A 18 -3.23 1.60 -14.10
N PRO A 19 -1.94 1.39 -13.80
CA PRO A 19 -0.87 2.21 -14.36
C PRO A 19 -0.87 2.13 -15.90
N ARG A 20 -0.39 3.17 -16.59
CA ARG A 20 -0.15 3.13 -18.04
C ARG A 20 0.95 2.14 -18.41
N HIS A 21 1.86 1.85 -17.48
CA HIS A 21 2.91 0.84 -17.64
C HIS A 21 2.83 -0.19 -16.49
N PRO A 22 1.80 -1.04 -16.48
CA PRO A 22 1.61 -2.04 -15.44
C PRO A 22 2.73 -3.08 -15.51
N LEU A 23 3.30 -3.45 -14.36
CA LEU A 23 4.49 -4.34 -14.32
C LEU A 23 4.10 -5.80 -14.13
N THR A 24 2.91 -6.03 -13.57
CA THR A 24 2.28 -7.32 -13.35
C THR A 24 0.76 -7.12 -13.38
N ALA A 25 -0.01 -8.22 -13.49
CA ALA A 25 -1.48 -8.18 -13.36
C ALA A 25 -1.97 -7.69 -11.99
N GLY A 26 -1.15 -7.80 -10.95
CA GLY A 26 -1.42 -7.31 -9.60
C GLY A 26 -0.98 -5.86 -9.34
N HIS A 27 -0.46 -5.14 -10.33
CA HIS A 27 0.00 -3.76 -10.18
C HIS A 27 -1.15 -2.75 -10.35
N ILE A 28 -1.60 -2.14 -9.25
CA ILE A 28 -2.69 -1.14 -9.20
C ILE A 28 -2.17 0.19 -8.63
N LEU A 29 -2.79 1.31 -8.99
CA LEU A 29 -2.55 2.62 -8.40
C LEU A 29 -3.68 3.00 -7.44
N ILE A 30 -3.34 3.56 -6.28
CA ILE A 30 -4.22 4.47 -5.53
C ILE A 30 -3.73 5.89 -5.81
N ARG A 31 -4.56 6.69 -6.49
CA ARG A 31 -4.17 8.00 -7.00
C ARG A 31 -5.10 9.08 -6.49
N LEU A 32 -4.55 10.21 -6.08
CA LEU A 32 -5.34 11.34 -5.61
C LEU A 32 -6.13 11.93 -6.80
N SER A 33 -7.42 12.20 -6.62
CA SER A 33 -8.25 12.73 -7.72
C SER A 33 -7.97 14.21 -7.99
N ASP A 34 -7.75 14.99 -6.93
CA ASP A 34 -7.40 16.41 -6.97
C ASP A 34 -6.08 16.67 -6.21
N PRO A 35 -4.98 17.02 -6.90
CA PRO A 35 -3.66 17.22 -6.27
C PRO A 35 -3.61 18.37 -5.26
N SER A 36 -4.62 19.24 -5.20
CA SER A 36 -4.70 20.30 -4.19
C SER A 36 -5.26 19.82 -2.84
N THR A 37 -5.79 18.59 -2.79
CA THR A 37 -6.36 18.01 -1.56
C THR A 37 -5.27 17.70 -0.56
N GLU A 38 -5.42 18.23 0.66
CA GLU A 38 -4.53 17.92 1.78
C GLU A 38 -4.69 16.48 2.26
N PHE A 39 -3.61 15.88 2.76
CA PHE A 39 -3.64 14.57 3.40
C PHE A 39 -4.01 14.67 4.89
N ASN A 40 -5.29 14.95 5.16
CA ASN A 40 -5.89 14.95 6.50
C ASN A 40 -6.62 13.63 6.80
N GLU A 41 -7.28 13.51 7.95
CA GLU A 41 -7.97 12.27 8.36
C GLU A 41 -9.04 11.80 7.36
N ALA A 42 -9.79 12.70 6.73
CA ALA A 42 -10.79 12.33 5.73
C ALA A 42 -10.13 11.74 4.47
N SER A 43 -9.03 12.36 4.01
CA SER A 43 -8.23 11.85 2.89
C SER A 43 -7.58 10.51 3.23
N ALA A 44 -7.08 10.34 4.46
CA ALA A 44 -6.52 9.09 4.94
C ALA A 44 -7.57 7.97 5.05
N ALA A 45 -8.78 8.27 5.53
CA ALA A 45 -9.88 7.32 5.60
C ALA A 45 -10.30 6.84 4.20
N ASP A 46 -10.43 7.76 3.25
CA ASP A 46 -10.77 7.44 1.87
C ASP A 46 -9.66 6.65 1.15
N TRP A 47 -8.39 6.94 1.47
CA TRP A 47 -7.25 6.15 1.01
C TRP A 47 -7.29 4.71 1.56
N LEU A 48 -7.53 4.53 2.87
CA LEU A 48 -7.65 3.21 3.51
C LEU A 48 -8.82 2.41 2.90
N HIS A 49 -9.95 3.08 2.64
CA HIS A 49 -11.08 2.47 1.94
C HIS A 49 -10.69 1.95 0.55
N CYS A 50 -10.02 2.77 -0.26
CA CYS A 50 -9.48 2.36 -1.57
C CYS A 50 -8.51 1.19 -1.43
N HIS A 51 -7.61 1.22 -0.44
CA HIS A 51 -6.65 0.15 -0.18
C HIS A 51 -7.36 -1.17 0.17
N HIS A 52 -8.36 -1.16 1.06
CA HIS A 52 -9.12 -2.36 1.44
C HIS A 52 -9.86 -2.96 0.24
N LEU A 53 -10.52 -2.13 -0.56
CA LEU A 53 -11.21 -2.57 -1.78
C LEU A 53 -10.23 -3.21 -2.77
N ALA A 54 -9.09 -2.56 -3.02
CA ALA A 54 -8.06 -3.09 -3.90
C ALA A 54 -7.51 -4.43 -3.39
N ARG A 55 -7.19 -4.52 -2.09
CA ARG A 55 -6.63 -5.72 -1.47
C ARG A 55 -7.60 -6.90 -1.54
N ALA A 56 -8.87 -6.67 -1.21
CA ALA A 56 -9.92 -7.69 -1.27
C ALA A 56 -10.15 -8.17 -2.71
N ALA A 57 -10.24 -7.25 -3.68
CA ALA A 57 -10.43 -7.61 -5.07
C ALA A 57 -9.23 -8.36 -5.67
N LEU A 58 -7.99 -7.96 -5.32
CA LEU A 58 -6.77 -8.66 -5.73
C LEU A 58 -6.69 -10.07 -5.13
N GLN A 59 -7.15 -10.25 -3.89
CA GLN A 59 -7.24 -11.57 -3.27
C GLN A 59 -8.29 -12.45 -3.96
N ASP A 60 -9.47 -11.91 -4.24
CA ASP A 60 -10.58 -12.62 -4.88
C ASP A 60 -10.24 -13.06 -6.32
N VAL A 61 -9.65 -12.15 -7.11
CA VAL A 61 -9.39 -12.38 -8.55
C VAL A 61 -8.10 -13.13 -8.80
N LEU A 62 -7.02 -12.79 -8.08
CA LEU A 62 -5.67 -13.35 -8.33
C LEU A 62 -5.22 -14.35 -7.26
N GLY A 63 -5.96 -14.51 -6.16
CA GLY A 63 -5.48 -15.29 -5.02
C GLY A 63 -4.32 -14.59 -4.29
N ALA A 64 -4.25 -13.25 -4.37
CA ALA A 64 -3.13 -12.49 -3.79
C ALA A 64 -3.05 -12.66 -2.27
N GLY A 65 -1.93 -13.20 -1.79
CA GLY A 65 -1.66 -13.43 -0.38
C GLY A 65 -0.89 -12.30 0.31
N ARG A 66 -0.21 -11.44 -0.45
CA ARG A 66 0.57 -10.29 0.07
C ARG A 66 0.42 -9.08 -0.83
N CYS A 67 0.54 -7.89 -0.26
CA CYS A 67 0.62 -6.65 -1.01
C CYS A 67 1.71 -5.74 -0.45
N ALA A 68 2.49 -5.12 -1.33
CA ALA A 68 3.41 -4.04 -0.99
C ALA A 68 2.86 -2.72 -1.51
N VAL A 69 3.01 -1.65 -0.74
CA VAL A 69 2.69 -0.29 -1.20
C VAL A 69 3.98 0.48 -1.41
N MET A 70 4.20 0.97 -2.62
CA MET A 70 5.39 1.75 -2.99
C MET A 70 4.99 3.15 -3.46
N PHE A 71 5.70 4.18 -3.00
CA PHE A 71 5.40 5.56 -3.37
C PHE A 71 6.61 6.48 -3.24
N ALA A 72 6.65 7.51 -4.07
CA ALA A 72 7.65 8.57 -3.96
C ALA A 72 7.15 9.69 -3.03
N HIS A 73 8.01 10.15 -2.13
CA HIS A 73 7.74 11.30 -1.26
C HIS A 73 8.77 12.40 -1.50
N ARG A 74 8.33 13.60 -1.91
CA ARG A 74 9.16 14.76 -2.31
C ARG A 74 10.14 14.50 -3.47
N TRP A 75 10.27 13.26 -3.93
CA TRP A 75 11.16 12.87 -5.01
C TRP A 75 10.43 12.79 -6.34
N HIS A 76 11.08 13.28 -7.39
CA HIS A 76 10.63 13.15 -8.77
C HIS A 76 11.78 12.61 -9.61
N PRO A 77 11.60 11.47 -10.30
CA PRO A 77 12.64 10.92 -11.15
C PRO A 77 12.95 11.87 -12.32
N LEU A 78 14.24 12.11 -12.60
CA LEU A 78 14.70 12.75 -13.83
C LEU A 78 15.32 11.70 -14.76
N GLY A 79 15.00 11.76 -16.05
CA GLY A 79 15.62 10.90 -17.07
C GLY A 79 15.34 9.40 -16.88
N SER A 80 16.40 8.59 -16.84
CA SER A 80 16.34 7.12 -16.78
C SER A 80 16.36 6.55 -15.36
N ALA A 81 15.90 7.32 -14.37
CA ALA A 81 15.93 6.93 -12.96
C ALA A 81 15.36 5.52 -12.73
N VAL A 82 16.00 4.78 -11.83
CA VAL A 82 15.75 3.37 -11.55
C VAL A 82 14.98 3.23 -10.22
N GLY A 83 14.34 2.08 -9.99
CA GLY A 83 13.80 1.70 -8.68
C GLY A 83 12.32 2.01 -8.44
N GLU A 84 11.80 3.13 -8.91
CA GLU A 84 10.36 3.45 -8.78
C GLU A 84 9.60 3.15 -10.08
N PRO A 85 8.30 2.84 -10.01
CA PRO A 85 7.40 2.91 -11.16
C PRO A 85 7.48 4.28 -11.84
N VAL A 86 7.17 4.33 -13.14
CA VAL A 86 7.23 5.59 -13.88
C VAL A 86 6.19 6.56 -13.31
N ALA A 87 6.61 7.77 -12.95
CA ALA A 87 5.69 8.80 -12.48
C ALA A 87 4.65 9.10 -13.59
N GLU A 88 3.41 8.68 -13.36
CA GLU A 88 2.29 8.82 -14.30
C GLU A 88 1.84 10.28 -14.45
N SER A 89 2.01 11.07 -13.39
CA SER A 89 1.59 12.47 -13.28
C SER A 89 2.28 13.16 -12.09
N SER A 90 2.13 14.48 -11.98
CA SER A 90 2.50 15.26 -10.79
C SER A 90 1.54 15.08 -9.59
N THR A 91 0.66 14.08 -9.65
CA THR A 91 -0.37 13.85 -8.64
C THR A 91 0.11 12.74 -7.68
N PRO A 92 -0.05 12.90 -6.36
CA PRO A 92 0.29 11.85 -5.40
C PRO A 92 -0.30 10.50 -5.80
N THR A 93 0.56 9.49 -5.88
CA THR A 93 0.23 8.15 -6.39
C THR A 93 0.95 7.10 -5.56
N PHE A 94 0.23 6.06 -5.16
CA PHE A 94 0.74 4.88 -4.48
C PHE A 94 0.57 3.68 -5.39
N HIS A 95 1.63 2.90 -5.52
CA HIS A 95 1.69 1.69 -6.32
C HIS A 95 1.49 0.48 -5.42
N LEU A 96 0.43 -0.27 -5.67
CA LEU A 96 0.13 -1.53 -4.99
C LEU A 96 0.67 -2.67 -5.85
N PHE A 97 1.46 -3.53 -5.22
CA PHE A 97 2.00 -4.74 -5.84
C PHE A 97 1.50 -5.96 -5.08
N ALA A 98 0.47 -6.62 -5.62
CA ALA A 98 0.02 -7.91 -5.12
C ALA A 98 0.95 -9.05 -5.53
N ARG A 99 1.09 -10.05 -4.65
CA ARG A 99 1.81 -11.30 -4.88
C ARG A 99 0.86 -12.49 -4.76
N TRP A 100 0.92 -13.41 -5.72
CA TRP A 100 0.08 -14.61 -5.77
C TRP A 100 0.83 -15.80 -6.36
N GLU A 101 0.29 -17.00 -6.14
CA GLU A 101 0.81 -18.23 -6.75
C GLU A 101 0.51 -18.24 -8.25
N GLY A 102 1.55 -18.25 -9.08
CA GLY A 102 1.44 -18.18 -10.55
C GLY A 102 1.87 -16.85 -11.17
N GLU A 103 2.32 -15.89 -10.37
CA GLU A 103 3.00 -14.70 -10.89
C GLU A 103 4.25 -15.08 -11.71
N THR A 104 4.32 -14.62 -12.96
CA THR A 104 5.40 -14.96 -13.90
C THR A 104 6.61 -14.02 -13.80
N THR A 105 6.38 -12.83 -13.26
CA THR A 105 7.36 -11.75 -13.14
C THR A 105 7.14 -11.00 -11.84
N THR A 106 8.19 -10.85 -11.05
CA THR A 106 8.10 -10.19 -9.75
C THR A 106 8.28 -8.67 -9.89
N PRO A 107 7.59 -7.84 -9.10
CA PRO A 107 7.72 -6.38 -9.14
C PRO A 107 9.17 -5.93 -8.97
N GLY A 108 9.89 -6.53 -8.01
CA GLY A 108 11.27 -6.22 -7.70
C GLY A 108 12.23 -6.49 -8.85
N ARG A 109 11.98 -7.54 -9.65
CA ARG A 109 12.77 -7.81 -10.86
C ARG A 109 12.59 -6.72 -11.91
N GLN A 110 11.37 -6.26 -12.15
CA GLN A 110 11.11 -5.17 -13.10
C GLN A 110 11.66 -3.84 -12.62
N LEU A 111 11.45 -3.51 -11.34
CA LEU A 111 11.87 -2.23 -10.80
C LEU A 111 13.40 -2.09 -10.66
N SER A 112 14.12 -3.22 -10.59
CA SER A 112 15.59 -3.26 -10.65
C SER A 112 16.15 -2.86 -12.02
N LEU A 113 15.32 -2.85 -13.06
CA LEU A 113 15.70 -2.41 -14.41
C LEU A 113 15.43 -0.90 -14.58
N PRO A 114 16.26 -0.21 -15.39
CA PRO A 114 15.93 1.14 -15.87
C PRO A 114 14.56 1.15 -16.55
N SER A 115 13.81 2.25 -16.41
CA SER A 115 12.42 2.38 -16.91
C SER A 115 12.24 1.93 -18.36
N HIS A 116 13.16 2.30 -19.26
CA HIS A 116 13.12 1.96 -20.69
C HIS A 116 13.40 0.47 -21.01
N ARG A 117 13.84 -0.34 -20.03
CA ARG A 117 14.06 -1.79 -20.17
C ARG A 117 12.99 -2.63 -19.49
N ARG A 118 12.03 -1.99 -18.82
CA ARG A 118 10.92 -2.69 -18.18
C ARG A 118 9.95 -3.18 -19.25
N VAL A 119 9.35 -4.32 -18.98
CA VAL A 119 8.36 -4.93 -19.85
C VAL A 119 7.03 -4.83 -19.13
N ALA A 120 6.07 -4.13 -19.74
CA ALA A 120 4.72 -4.06 -19.22
C ALA A 120 4.00 -5.41 -19.39
N GLU A 121 3.09 -5.67 -18.46
CA GLU A 121 2.12 -6.75 -18.61
C GLU A 121 1.29 -6.52 -19.89
N PRO A 122 1.11 -7.53 -20.75
CA PRO A 122 0.39 -7.36 -22.00
C PRO A 122 -1.08 -6.94 -21.80
N GLU A 123 -1.54 -5.96 -22.57
CA GLU A 123 -2.89 -5.37 -22.44
C GLU A 123 -4.02 -6.41 -22.51
N HIS A 124 -3.92 -7.37 -23.44
CA HIS A 124 -4.92 -8.44 -23.60
C HIS A 124 -5.04 -9.35 -22.37
N ALA A 125 -3.96 -9.53 -21.59
CA ALA A 125 -3.99 -10.29 -20.35
C ALA A 125 -4.66 -9.48 -19.23
N LEU A 126 -4.56 -8.15 -19.29
CA LEU A 126 -5.13 -7.25 -18.30
C LEU A 126 -6.62 -6.99 -18.50
N GLU A 127 -7.15 -7.02 -19.72
CA GLU A 127 -8.56 -6.71 -19.99
C GLU A 127 -9.52 -7.61 -19.20
N ALA A 128 -9.27 -8.92 -19.19
CA ALA A 128 -10.07 -9.88 -18.43
C ALA A 128 -9.94 -9.66 -16.91
N VAL A 129 -8.71 -9.52 -16.42
CA VAL A 129 -8.42 -9.27 -15.01
C VAL A 129 -9.06 -7.96 -14.53
N ASP A 130 -8.94 -6.88 -15.29
CA ASP A 130 -9.54 -5.57 -14.98
C ASP A 130 -11.07 -5.63 -14.94
N MET A 131 -11.69 -6.43 -15.81
CA MET A 131 -13.14 -6.63 -15.79
C MET A 131 -13.56 -7.33 -14.50
N GLU A 132 -12.86 -8.39 -14.10
CA GLU A 132 -13.11 -9.14 -12.87
C GLU A 132 -12.83 -8.29 -11.62
N LEU A 133 -11.74 -7.54 -11.59
CA LEU A 133 -11.42 -6.59 -10.52
C LEU A 133 -12.53 -5.56 -10.34
N ARG A 134 -13.05 -4.97 -11.43
CA ARG A 134 -14.16 -4.02 -11.34
C ARG A 134 -15.43 -4.66 -10.78
N GLN A 135 -15.70 -5.93 -11.11
CA GLN A 135 -16.84 -6.66 -10.57
C GLN A 135 -16.67 -6.94 -9.08
N SER A 136 -15.48 -7.43 -8.69
CA SER A 136 -15.12 -7.73 -7.32
C SER A 136 -15.14 -6.47 -6.44
N ILE A 137 -14.58 -5.35 -6.92
CA ILE A 137 -14.64 -4.05 -6.20
C ILE A 137 -16.09 -3.62 -5.98
N ARG A 138 -16.96 -3.68 -7.00
CA ARG A 138 -18.39 -3.33 -6.82
C ARG A 138 -19.09 -4.23 -5.81
N PHE A 139 -18.75 -5.52 -5.81
CA PHE A 139 -19.29 -6.48 -4.85
C PHE A 139 -18.89 -6.11 -3.41
N PHE A 140 -17.61 -5.83 -3.16
CA PHE A 140 -17.14 -5.43 -1.84
C PHE A 140 -17.62 -4.02 -1.44
N GLU A 141 -17.70 -3.09 -2.38
CA GLU A 141 -18.25 -1.74 -2.13
C GLU A 141 -19.72 -1.79 -1.72
N SER A 142 -20.52 -2.63 -2.38
CA SER A 142 -21.98 -2.75 -2.13
C SER A 142 -22.31 -3.72 -1.00
N GLY A 143 -21.38 -4.61 -0.65
CA GLY A 143 -21.52 -5.55 0.44
C GLY A 143 -21.14 -4.94 1.79
N PRO A 144 -21.43 -5.62 2.90
CA PRO A 144 -20.84 -5.24 4.17
C PRO A 144 -19.35 -5.52 4.09
N LEU A 145 -18.55 -4.48 3.80
CA LEU A 145 -17.18 -4.41 4.30
C LEU A 145 -17.27 -4.34 5.83
N SER A 146 -17.60 -5.48 6.44
CA SER A 146 -17.73 -5.72 7.87
C SER A 146 -18.52 -4.65 8.64
N ASP A 147 -19.83 -4.57 8.39
CA ASP A 147 -20.75 -4.31 9.50
C ASP A 147 -20.71 -5.53 10.41
N ALA A 148 -19.83 -5.49 11.42
CA ALA A 148 -20.04 -6.27 12.64
C ALA A 148 -21.21 -5.64 13.41
N HIS A 149 -22.41 -5.71 12.84
CA HIS A 149 -23.65 -5.36 13.51
C HIS A 149 -24.61 -6.55 13.44
N GLU A 150 -24.82 -7.13 14.62
CA GLU A 150 -25.60 -8.33 14.89
C GLU A 150 -27.02 -8.29 14.31
N THR A 151 -27.48 -9.44 13.81
CA THR A 151 -28.91 -9.78 13.88
C THR A 151 -29.05 -11.26 14.25
N PRO A 152 -29.63 -11.62 15.42
CA PRO A 152 -29.84 -13.01 15.80
C PRO A 152 -31.17 -13.56 15.27
N GLY A 153 -31.10 -14.60 14.44
CA GLY A 153 -32.22 -15.48 14.14
C GLY A 153 -32.26 -16.67 15.11
N ALA A 154 -33.45 -16.96 15.63
CA ALA A 154 -33.81 -18.12 16.47
C ALA A 154 -33.41 -19.47 15.81
N HIS A 155 -32.98 -20.54 16.51
CA HIS A 155 -33.67 -21.35 17.55
C HIS A 155 -32.69 -22.43 18.15
N PRO A 156 -33.07 -23.32 19.10
CA PRO A 156 -32.43 -23.48 20.42
C PRO A 156 -31.31 -24.54 20.59
N ALA A 157 -30.65 -24.44 21.75
CA ALA A 157 -29.45 -25.13 22.27
C ALA A 157 -29.60 -26.65 22.58
N PRO A 158 -28.52 -27.31 23.05
CA PRO A 158 -28.27 -27.33 24.50
C PRO A 158 -26.82 -27.03 24.95
N ARG A 159 -26.73 -26.49 26.18
CA ARG A 159 -25.55 -25.99 26.92
C ARG A 159 -24.54 -27.09 27.33
N PRO A 160 -23.31 -26.71 27.75
CA PRO A 160 -23.06 -26.52 29.19
C PRO A 160 -22.20 -25.30 29.59
N THR A 161 -22.70 -24.60 30.62
CA THR A 161 -22.06 -23.94 31.80
C THR A 161 -20.63 -23.36 31.75
N GLY A 162 -20.53 -22.04 31.98
CA GLY A 162 -19.36 -21.35 32.55
C GLY A 162 -19.53 -19.81 32.54
N PRO A 163 -19.28 -19.05 33.62
CA PRO A 163 -19.71 -17.66 33.73
C PRO A 163 -18.56 -16.68 33.41
N HIS A 164 -18.59 -16.05 32.24
CA HIS A 164 -17.93 -14.76 32.04
C HIS A 164 -18.84 -13.88 31.18
N SER A 165 -19.65 -13.07 31.86
CA SER A 165 -20.26 -11.88 31.27
C SER A 165 -19.13 -10.97 30.79
N ARG A 166 -18.92 -10.85 29.49
CA ARG A 166 -18.18 -9.74 28.90
C ARG A 166 -19.20 -8.65 28.59
N GLU A 167 -19.05 -7.52 29.26
CA GLU A 167 -19.79 -6.29 28.96
C GLU A 167 -19.48 -5.80 27.53
N PRO A 168 -20.46 -5.22 26.84
CA PRO A 168 -20.24 -4.52 25.59
C PRO A 168 -19.74 -3.09 25.87
N GLY A 169 -18.62 -2.71 25.27
CA GLY A 169 -18.10 -1.34 25.30
C GLY A 169 -16.77 -1.19 26.04
N SER A 170 -15.69 -1.65 25.42
CA SER A 170 -14.37 -1.11 25.70
C SER A 170 -13.86 -0.48 24.41
N GLY A 171 -14.18 0.80 24.21
CA GLY A 171 -13.35 1.63 23.36
C GLY A 171 -11.93 1.54 23.91
N VAL A 172 -11.06 0.86 23.17
CA VAL A 172 -9.63 0.84 23.49
C VAL A 172 -9.16 2.28 23.34
N VAL A 173 -9.05 2.98 24.47
CA VAL A 173 -8.33 4.25 24.54
C VAL A 173 -6.87 3.87 24.30
N ARG A 174 -6.43 3.96 23.04
CA ARG A 174 -5.01 3.87 22.70
C ARG A 174 -4.31 5.03 23.40
N ASP A 175 -3.19 4.74 24.04
CA ASP A 175 -2.40 5.75 24.73
C ASP A 175 -1.89 6.76 23.69
N PRO A 176 -2.24 8.06 23.77
CA PRO A 176 -1.87 9.05 22.77
C PRO A 176 -0.36 9.28 22.63
N GLU A 177 0.47 8.70 23.52
CA GLU A 177 1.93 8.76 23.43
C GLU A 177 2.56 7.68 22.52
N GLU A 178 1.80 6.67 22.06
CA GLU A 178 2.31 5.66 21.14
C GLU A 178 2.14 6.07 19.67
N GLY A 179 2.77 7.19 19.28
CA GLY A 179 2.88 7.57 17.86
C GLY A 179 3.79 6.63 17.06
N PRO A 180 3.84 6.78 15.72
CA PRO A 180 4.79 6.04 14.89
C PRO A 180 6.24 6.28 15.35
N ARG A 181 7.05 5.22 15.32
CA ARG A 181 8.43 5.24 15.82
C ARG A 181 9.42 5.17 14.66
N LEU A 182 10.43 6.04 14.68
CA LEU A 182 11.59 5.93 13.78
C LEU A 182 12.61 4.98 14.41
N VAL A 183 12.83 3.82 13.78
CA VAL A 183 13.59 2.71 14.39
C VAL A 183 15.03 2.65 13.92
N SER A 184 15.30 3.07 12.69
CA SER A 184 16.64 3.11 12.12
C SER A 184 16.81 4.35 11.27
N LEU A 185 17.99 4.94 11.35
CA LEU A 185 18.48 5.97 10.45
C LEU A 185 19.95 5.64 10.18
N ASP A 186 20.24 5.13 8.99
CA ASP A 186 21.62 5.03 8.55
C ASP A 186 22.03 6.42 8.01
N ALA A 187 23.17 6.94 8.49
CA ALA A 187 23.70 8.22 8.01
C ALA A 187 24.58 8.03 6.76
N ALA A 188 25.08 6.80 6.54
CA ALA A 188 25.90 6.41 5.40
C ALA A 188 25.07 5.90 4.21
N GLN A 189 23.93 5.25 4.49
CA GLN A 189 22.86 5.03 3.52
C GLN A 189 21.63 5.80 3.96
N PRO A 190 20.97 6.60 3.12
CA PRO A 190 19.85 7.45 3.55
C PRO A 190 18.56 6.66 3.80
N HIS A 191 18.61 5.56 4.54
CA HIS A 191 17.50 4.65 4.81
C HIS A 191 16.95 4.87 6.22
N CYS A 192 15.64 5.02 6.29
CA CYS A 192 14.86 5.16 7.50
C CYS A 192 13.78 4.07 7.57
N VAL A 193 13.47 3.59 8.77
CA VAL A 193 12.35 2.66 9.00
C VAL A 193 11.38 3.29 9.98
N ILE A 194 10.13 3.47 9.56
CA ILE A 194 9.02 3.94 10.39
C ILE A 194 8.16 2.73 10.74
N GLU A 195 7.94 2.51 12.03
CA GLU A 195 6.98 1.54 12.56
C GLU A 195 5.69 2.27 12.95
N PRO A 196 4.52 1.85 12.43
CA PRO A 196 3.23 2.42 12.78
C PRO A 196 2.89 2.23 14.27
N PRO A 197 1.96 3.05 14.79
CA PRO A 197 1.49 2.91 16.16
C PRO A 197 0.76 1.58 16.41
N GLY A 198 0.82 1.07 17.65
CA GLY A 198 -0.05 -0.02 18.12
C GLY A 198 0.22 -1.43 17.55
N SER A 199 1.47 -1.76 17.19
CA SER A 199 1.88 -3.08 16.69
C SER A 199 1.11 -3.57 15.46
N ALA A 200 0.58 -2.65 14.64
CA ALA A 200 -0.16 -2.99 13.43
C ALA A 200 0.67 -3.92 12.53
N ARG A 201 0.07 -5.00 12.05
CA ARG A 201 0.72 -6.01 11.20
C ARG A 201 0.47 -5.78 9.72
N GLU A 202 -0.70 -5.23 9.41
CA GLU A 202 -1.17 -4.97 8.05
C GLU A 202 -1.64 -3.52 7.94
N ILE A 203 -1.67 -2.99 6.72
CA ILE A 203 -2.20 -1.63 6.48
C ILE A 203 -3.67 -1.57 6.89
N ALA A 204 -4.39 -2.69 6.81
CA ALA A 204 -5.80 -2.76 7.15
C ALA A 204 -6.12 -2.54 8.64
N GLU A 205 -5.13 -2.65 9.51
CA GLU A 205 -5.27 -2.42 10.95
C GLU A 205 -5.07 -0.95 11.33
N LEU A 206 -4.60 -0.11 10.41
CA LEU A 206 -4.35 1.30 10.64
C LEU A 206 -5.65 2.11 10.67
N GLN A 207 -5.69 3.07 11.58
CA GLN A 207 -6.73 4.09 11.62
C GLN A 207 -6.33 5.31 10.77
N PRO A 208 -7.28 6.15 10.34
CA PRO A 208 -6.97 7.38 9.62
C PRO A 208 -5.99 8.31 10.36
N ALA A 209 -6.12 8.40 11.69
CA ALA A 209 -5.19 9.16 12.53
C ALA A 209 -3.76 8.59 12.49
N ASP A 210 -3.61 7.25 12.45
CA ASP A 210 -2.31 6.58 12.34
C ASP A 210 -1.63 6.96 11.02
N MET A 211 -2.38 6.97 9.92
CA MET A 211 -1.88 7.38 8.60
C MET A 211 -1.43 8.83 8.56
N VAL A 212 -2.16 9.74 9.21
CA VAL A 212 -1.77 11.17 9.32
C VAL A 212 -0.49 11.31 10.15
N ALA A 213 -0.37 10.59 11.27
CA ALA A 213 0.83 10.61 12.10
C ALA A 213 2.06 10.04 11.36
N ILE A 214 1.88 8.96 10.61
CA ILE A 214 2.92 8.39 9.74
C ILE A 214 3.36 9.41 8.68
N ALA A 215 2.41 10.07 8.02
CA ALA A 215 2.70 11.08 7.01
C ALA A 215 3.46 12.29 7.60
N ALA A 216 3.10 12.73 8.81
CA ALA A 216 3.82 13.78 9.52
C ALA A 216 5.26 13.35 9.86
N THR A 217 5.46 12.11 10.31
CA THR A 217 6.77 11.53 10.61
C THR A 217 7.64 11.46 9.35
N LEU A 218 7.09 10.97 8.24
CA LEU A 218 7.77 10.93 6.95
C LEU A 218 8.13 12.35 6.47
N GLY A 219 7.23 13.31 6.62
CA GLY A 219 7.43 14.70 6.25
C GLY A 219 8.49 15.43 7.09
N ALA A 220 8.76 14.94 8.30
CA ALA A 220 9.78 15.45 9.21
C ALA A 220 11.16 14.81 8.99
N LEU A 221 11.29 13.77 8.17
CA LEU A 221 12.59 13.16 7.90
C LEU A 221 13.56 14.18 7.28
N PRO A 222 14.81 14.23 7.77
CA PRO A 222 15.81 15.13 7.20
C PRO A 222 16.15 14.71 5.77
N LEU A 223 16.42 15.68 4.91
CA LEU A 223 16.99 15.46 3.58
C LEU A 223 18.48 15.85 3.62
N PRO A 224 19.40 14.87 3.77
CA PRO A 224 20.84 15.15 3.71
C PRO A 224 21.22 15.83 2.39
N GLY A 225 22.30 16.61 2.40
CA GLY A 225 22.74 17.40 1.24
C GLY A 225 22.92 16.54 -0.01
N GLY A 226 22.11 16.80 -1.05
CA GLY A 226 22.10 16.06 -2.31
C GLY A 226 20.82 15.25 -2.56
N MET A 227 20.04 14.98 -1.52
CA MET A 227 18.79 14.24 -1.63
C MET A 227 17.63 15.17 -2.03
N SER A 228 16.77 14.72 -2.93
CA SER A 228 15.57 15.44 -3.35
C SER A 228 14.28 14.85 -2.77
N GLY A 229 14.31 13.63 -2.23
CA GLY A 229 13.17 13.03 -1.53
C GLY A 229 13.43 11.59 -1.12
N PHE A 230 12.38 10.78 -1.05
CA PHE A 230 12.43 9.38 -0.63
C PHE A 230 11.61 8.47 -1.57
N SER A 231 12.12 7.25 -1.74
CA SER A 231 11.39 6.08 -2.17
C SER A 231 10.88 5.36 -0.94
N CYS A 232 9.56 5.21 -0.85
CA CYS A 232 8.93 4.60 0.31
C CYS A 232 8.33 3.25 -0.07
N VAL A 233 8.54 2.23 0.75
CA VAL A 233 7.90 0.92 0.62
C VAL A 233 7.29 0.54 1.97
N ALA A 234 5.98 0.38 2.01
CA ALA A 234 5.26 -0.20 3.14
C ALA A 234 5.11 -1.72 2.90
N VAL A 235 5.53 -2.51 3.88
CA VAL A 235 5.51 -3.97 3.84
C VAL A 235 4.82 -4.52 5.08
N GLU A 236 3.82 -5.35 4.84
CA GLU A 236 3.06 -6.03 5.89
C GLU A 236 3.91 -7.14 6.54
N ALA A 237 3.58 -7.48 7.78
CA ALA A 237 4.32 -8.45 8.58
C ALA A 237 4.38 -9.82 7.88
N ALA A 238 5.59 -10.32 7.63
CA ALA A 238 5.78 -11.62 6.98
C ALA A 238 5.57 -12.83 7.93
N SER A 239 5.58 -12.59 9.24
CA SER A 239 5.48 -13.60 10.31
C SER A 239 4.60 -13.10 11.45
N ASP A 240 4.19 -14.02 12.35
CA ASP A 240 3.29 -13.72 13.47
C ASP A 240 3.83 -12.74 14.51
N ASP A 241 5.14 -12.69 14.66
CA ASP A 241 5.82 -11.75 15.56
C ASP A 241 6.29 -10.46 14.86
N GLY A 242 5.92 -10.27 13.59
CA GLY A 242 6.31 -9.10 12.80
C GLY A 242 5.32 -7.95 12.89
N SER A 243 5.76 -6.75 12.54
CA SER A 243 4.93 -5.55 12.41
C SER A 243 5.01 -4.99 10.99
N LEU A 244 4.00 -4.20 10.60
CA LEU A 244 4.04 -3.35 9.42
C LEU A 244 5.24 -2.40 9.54
N ARG A 245 5.99 -2.24 8.45
CA ARG A 245 7.12 -1.33 8.37
C ARG A 245 7.05 -0.48 7.12
N ILE A 246 7.46 0.78 7.25
CA ILE A 246 7.58 1.71 6.15
C ILE A 246 9.05 2.06 5.99
N HIS A 247 9.66 1.55 4.94
CA HIS A 247 11.05 1.82 4.59
C HIS A 247 11.09 3.06 3.71
N ALA A 248 11.75 4.12 4.15
CA ALA A 248 12.00 5.33 3.38
C ALA A 248 13.48 5.40 3.02
N VAL A 249 13.80 5.22 1.74
CA VAL A 249 15.16 5.31 1.21
C VAL A 249 15.31 6.63 0.48
N GLY A 250 16.22 7.46 0.95
CA GLY A 250 16.50 8.75 0.35
C GLY A 250 16.93 8.57 -1.09
N ARG A 251 16.45 9.47 -1.93
CA ARG A 251 16.75 9.53 -3.36
C ARG A 251 17.32 10.89 -3.77
N SER A 252 18.28 10.90 -4.68
CA SER A 252 18.72 12.09 -5.42
C SER A 252 18.18 12.10 -6.86
N GLY A 253 18.07 13.28 -7.47
CA GLY A 253 17.52 13.42 -8.82
C GLY A 253 18.44 12.91 -9.94
N ALA A 254 19.74 12.71 -9.66
CA ALA A 254 20.76 12.32 -10.64
C ALA A 254 21.24 10.86 -10.48
N GLU A 255 20.46 10.03 -9.81
CA GLU A 255 20.85 8.65 -9.53
C GLU A 255 20.99 7.78 -10.78
N THR A 256 22.09 7.04 -10.83
CA THR A 256 22.37 6.00 -11.82
C THR A 256 22.15 4.59 -11.29
N GLU A 257 21.97 4.44 -9.98
CA GLU A 257 21.81 3.15 -9.28
C GLU A 257 20.41 3.01 -8.69
N SER A 258 19.92 1.76 -8.64
CA SER A 258 18.63 1.46 -8.02
C SER A 258 18.76 1.45 -6.49
N PRO A 259 17.80 1.97 -5.73
CA PRO A 259 17.74 1.78 -4.28
C PRO A 259 17.30 0.37 -3.87
N LEU A 260 16.72 -0.41 -4.80
CA LEU A 260 16.13 -1.73 -4.49
C LEU A 260 17.11 -2.79 -3.98
N PRO A 261 18.36 -2.89 -4.45
CA PRO A 261 19.32 -3.83 -3.89
C PRO A 261 19.54 -3.61 -2.38
N ALA A 262 19.56 -2.36 -1.92
CA ALA A 262 19.64 -2.06 -0.49
C ALA A 262 18.36 -2.48 0.24
N LEU A 263 17.19 -2.23 -0.35
CA LEU A 263 15.91 -2.68 0.19
C LEU A 263 15.78 -4.21 0.25
N PHE A 264 16.32 -4.96 -0.72
CA PHE A 264 16.26 -6.42 -0.73
C PHE A 264 17.18 -7.09 0.30
N THR A 265 18.02 -6.33 1.00
CA THR A 265 18.71 -6.84 2.18
C THR A 265 17.74 -7.10 3.35
N PHE A 266 16.55 -6.50 3.33
CA PHE A 266 15.49 -6.72 4.31
C PHE A 266 14.59 -7.89 3.85
N PRO A 267 14.51 -9.00 4.62
CA PRO A 267 13.73 -10.18 4.22
C PRO A 267 12.25 -9.88 3.93
N GLU A 268 11.63 -8.98 4.71
CA GLU A 268 10.24 -8.57 4.54
C GLU A 268 10.00 -7.86 3.19
N VAL A 269 10.92 -7.01 2.77
CA VAL A 269 10.85 -6.32 1.47
C VAL A 269 11.13 -7.27 0.32
N ASN A 270 12.10 -8.17 0.51
CA ASN A 270 12.40 -9.23 -0.44
C ASN A 270 11.14 -10.09 -0.69
N LEU A 271 10.51 -10.61 0.36
CA LEU A 271 9.29 -11.42 0.21
C LEU A 271 8.11 -10.65 -0.41
N ALA A 272 8.02 -9.34 -0.16
CA ALA A 272 6.94 -8.53 -0.68
C ALA A 272 7.11 -8.21 -2.17
N LEU A 273 8.35 -8.13 -2.68
CA LEU A 273 8.65 -7.66 -4.04
C LEU A 273 9.35 -8.69 -4.96
N LEU A 274 10.00 -9.72 -4.44
CA LEU A 274 10.66 -10.81 -5.17
C LEU A 274 9.98 -12.15 -4.91
#